data_AF-A0AAU6IQ35-F1
#
_entry.id   AF-A0AAU6IQ35-F1
#
_cell.length_a   1.000
_cell.length_b   1.000
_cell.length_c   1.000
_cell.angle_alpha   90.00
_cell.angle_beta   90.00
_cell.angle_gamma   90.00
#
_symmetry.space_group_name_H-M   'P 1'
#
loop_
_entity.id
_entity.type
_entity.pdbx_description
1 polymer ?
#
loop_
_entity_poly.entity_id
_entity_poly.type
_entity_poly.pdbx_seq_one_letter_code
_entity_poly.pdbx_strand_id
1 'polypeptide(L)'
;MSTEDVERARMGDWSIVLIGREPVDRSWLPTDLTGKDVLCLASGGGQQGPILAAAGARVTVFDNSPRQLGQDQMVAARDGLELRTVLRAIT
;
A
#
# COMPACT_ATOMS: atom_id res chain seq x y z
N MET A 1 10.04 -0.24 -1.29
CA MET A 1 9.70 1.19 -1.17
C MET A 1 10.65 1.88 -0.21
N SER A 2 11.07 3.11 -0.50
CA SER A 2 11.96 3.91 0.36
C SER A 2 11.18 4.69 1.42
N THR A 3 11.86 5.22 2.44
CA THR A 3 11.24 6.14 3.42
C THR A 3 10.88 7.48 2.77
N GLU A 4 11.65 7.95 1.79
CA GLU A 4 11.32 9.17 1.03
C GLU A 4 9.99 9.04 0.28
N ASP A 5 9.70 7.87 -0.30
CA ASP A 5 8.40 7.61 -0.93
C ASP A 5 7.24 7.71 0.07
N VAL A 6 7.45 7.26 1.31
CA VAL A 6 6.45 7.34 2.38
C VAL A 6 6.21 8.78 2.80
N GLU A 7 7.26 9.56 2.99
CA GLU A 7 7.13 10.96 3.38
C GLU A 7 6.44 11.79 2.29
N ARG A 8 6.72 11.53 1.01
CA ARG A 8 5.96 12.14 -0.10
C ARG A 8 4.48 11.75 -0.04
N ALA A 9 4.18 10.48 0.20
CA ALA A 9 2.81 10.02 0.30
C ALA A 9 2.04 10.66 1.47
N ARG A 10 2.68 10.88 2.61
CA ARG A 10 2.10 11.63 3.75
C ARG A 10 1.72 13.07 3.38
N MET A 11 2.44 13.67 2.44
CA MET A 11 2.15 15.02 1.92
C MET A 11 1.13 15.04 0.77
N GLY A 12 0.56 13.88 0.42
CA GLY A 12 -0.37 13.75 -0.70
C GLY A 12 0.30 13.61 -2.08
N ASP A 13 1.63 13.57 -2.15
CA ASP A 13 2.38 13.26 -3.36
C ASP A 13 2.67 11.76 -3.42
N TRP A 14 1.78 11.02 -4.07
CA TRP A 14 1.90 9.57 -4.17
C TRP A 14 1.41 9.03 -5.51
N SER A 15 1.95 7.87 -5.85
CA SER A 15 1.49 7.04 -6.95
C SER A 15 1.72 5.56 -6.64
N ILE A 16 1.03 4.69 -7.37
CA ILE A 16 1.18 3.23 -7.24
C ILE A 16 1.40 2.62 -8.62
N VAL A 17 2.08 1.48 -8.66
CA VAL A 17 2.30 0.68 -9.88
C VAL A 17 1.51 -0.61 -9.74
N LEU A 18 0.70 -0.97 -10.73
CA LEU A 18 -0.01 -2.26 -10.76
C LEU A 18 0.81 -3.34 -11.47
N ILE A 19 1.39 -3.00 -12.62
CA ILE A 19 2.17 -3.92 -13.47
C ILE A 19 3.38 -3.17 -14.01
N GLY A 20 4.54 -3.84 -14.06
CA GLY A 20 5.75 -3.25 -14.62
C GLY A 20 6.37 -2.21 -13.69
N ARG A 21 6.63 -1.00 -14.21
CA ARG A 21 7.33 0.08 -13.50
C ARG A 21 6.66 1.45 -13.63
N GLU A 22 5.60 1.54 -14.43
CA GLU A 22 4.92 2.80 -14.70
C GLU A 22 3.80 3.04 -13.68
N PRO A 23 3.71 4.25 -13.11
CA PRO A 23 2.59 4.62 -12.28
C PRO A 23 1.26 4.51 -13.01
N VAL A 24 0.19 4.15 -12.30
CA VAL A 24 -1.16 4.26 -12.85
C VAL A 24 -1.56 5.72 -13.07
N ASP A 25 -2.51 5.93 -13.97
CA ASP A 25 -3.14 7.24 -14.15
C ASP A 25 -3.78 7.70 -12.82
N ARG A 26 -3.37 8.88 -12.34
CA ARG A 26 -3.83 9.44 -11.07
C ARG A 26 -5.35 9.67 -11.04
N SER A 27 -5.97 9.89 -12.20
CA SER A 27 -7.42 10.09 -12.34
C SER A 27 -8.25 8.85 -12.01
N TRP A 28 -7.65 7.66 -12.01
CA TRP A 28 -8.32 6.42 -11.62
C TRP A 28 -8.51 6.30 -10.11
N LEU A 29 -7.78 7.12 -9.33
CA LEU A 29 -7.76 7.04 -7.88
C LEU A 29 -8.42 8.28 -7.25
N PRO A 30 -9.06 8.15 -6.09
CA PRO A 30 -9.60 9.30 -5.37
C PRO A 30 -8.54 10.37 -5.13
N THR A 31 -8.92 11.65 -5.21
CA THR A 31 -8.00 12.77 -4.94
C THR A 31 -7.53 12.78 -3.49
N ASP A 32 -8.39 12.38 -2.56
CA ASP A 32 -8.10 12.20 -1.14
C ASP A 32 -8.42 10.77 -0.71
N LEU A 33 -7.52 10.16 0.06
CA LEU A 33 -7.65 8.81 0.63
C LEU A 33 -7.87 8.81 2.13
N THR A 34 -7.84 9.96 2.79
CA THR A 34 -7.93 10.09 4.25
C THR A 34 -9.17 9.36 4.79
N GLY A 35 -8.94 8.38 5.66
CA GLY A 35 -9.98 7.60 6.33
C GLY A 35 -10.73 6.60 5.44
N LYS A 36 -10.45 6.53 4.14
CA LYS A 36 -11.11 5.57 3.24
C LYS A 36 -10.63 4.15 3.51
N ASP A 37 -11.56 3.20 3.49
CA ASP A 37 -11.22 1.77 3.54
C ASP A 37 -10.72 1.33 2.16
N VAL A 38 -9.51 0.77 2.11
CA VAL A 38 -8.87 0.31 0.87
C VAL A 38 -8.43 -1.14 1.02
N LEU A 39 -8.86 -1.98 0.08
CA LEU A 39 -8.44 -3.37 -0.04
C LEU A 39 -7.39 -3.50 -1.15
N CYS A 40 -6.16 -3.84 -0.77
CA CYS A 40 -5.08 -4.20 -1.68
C CYS A 40 -5.13 -5.72 -1.92
N LEU A 41 -5.80 -6.16 -2.98
CA LEU A 41 -5.97 -7.57 -3.33
C LEU A 41 -4.81 -8.08 -4.19
N ALA A 42 -4.17 -9.19 -3.78
CA ALA A 42 -3.01 -9.79 -4.45
C ALA A 42 -1.88 -8.77 -4.71
N SER A 43 -1.66 -7.90 -3.72
CA SER A 43 -0.88 -6.67 -3.83
C SER A 43 0.20 -6.58 -2.74
N GLY A 44 0.54 -7.73 -2.13
CA GLY A 44 1.65 -7.76 -1.19
C GLY A 44 2.99 -7.40 -1.86
N GLY A 45 3.96 -6.97 -1.06
CA GLY A 45 5.30 -6.63 -1.55
C GLY A 45 5.86 -5.29 -1.08
N GLY A 46 5.19 -4.63 -0.14
CA GLY A 46 5.75 -3.48 0.58
C GLY A 46 5.76 -2.18 -0.21
N GLN A 47 4.85 -2.02 -1.19
CA GLN A 47 4.70 -0.78 -1.94
C GLN A 47 3.27 -0.23 -1.86
N GLN A 48 2.30 -0.86 -2.55
CA GLN A 48 0.96 -0.28 -2.69
C GLN A 48 0.27 -0.08 -1.33
N GLY A 49 0.22 -1.13 -0.50
CA GLY A 49 -0.37 -1.05 0.83
C GLY A 49 0.24 0.07 1.69
N PRO A 50 1.57 0.08 1.88
CA PRO A 50 2.25 1.15 2.60
C PRO A 50 2.08 2.56 2.04
N ILE A 51 2.16 2.77 0.72
CA ILE A 51 1.91 4.10 0.11
C ILE A 51 0.50 4.59 0.43
N LEU A 52 -0.50 3.73 0.25
CA LEU A 52 -1.90 4.10 0.45
C LEU A 52 -2.19 4.37 1.93
N ALA A 53 -1.56 3.63 2.84
CA ALA A 53 -1.63 3.88 4.28
C ALA A 53 -0.97 5.22 4.65
N ALA A 54 0.20 5.51 4.08
CA ALA A 54 0.90 6.79 4.27
C ALA A 54 0.08 7.98 3.75
N ALA A 55 -0.67 7.79 2.65
CA ALA A 55 -1.62 8.75 2.10
C ALA A 55 -2.92 8.89 2.93
N GLY A 56 -3.03 8.20 4.07
CA GLY A 56 -4.12 8.34 5.04
C GLY A 56 -5.25 7.32 4.91
N ALA A 57 -5.15 6.32 4.04
CA ALA A 57 -6.15 5.27 3.93
C ALA A 57 -6.09 4.27 5.10
N ARG A 58 -7.23 3.66 5.42
CA ARG A 58 -7.31 2.46 6.26
C ARG A 58 -7.13 1.22 5.38
N VAL A 59 -5.93 0.67 5.38
CA VAL A 59 -5.51 -0.35 4.40
C VAL A 59 -5.61 -1.76 4.95
N THR A 60 -6.18 -2.66 4.13
CA THR A 60 -6.00 -4.11 4.28
C THR A 60 -5.30 -4.67 3.05
N VAL A 61 -4.15 -5.31 3.25
CA VAL A 61 -3.42 -6.08 2.23
C VAL A 61 -3.80 -7.55 2.34
N PHE A 62 -4.34 -8.08 1.25
CA PHE A 62 -4.73 -9.48 1.14
C PHE A 62 -3.83 -10.15 0.10
N ASP A 63 -3.11 -11.18 0.50
CA ASP A 63 -2.20 -11.90 -0.40
C ASP A 63 -2.09 -13.37 0.01
N ASN A 64 -1.74 -14.24 -0.95
CA ASN A 64 -1.55 -15.67 -0.69
C ASN A 64 -0.10 -15.98 -0.28
N SER A 65 0.80 -15.01 -0.36
CA SER A 65 2.22 -15.17 -0.08
C SER A 65 2.60 -14.55 1.27
N PRO A 66 2.98 -15.38 2.27
CA PRO A 66 3.48 -14.87 3.55
C PRO A 66 4.70 -13.95 3.38
N ARG A 67 5.56 -14.25 2.40
CA ARG A 67 6.75 -13.43 2.10
C ARG A 67 6.36 -12.05 1.56
N GLN A 68 5.30 -11.95 0.76
CA GLN A 68 4.84 -10.67 0.26
C GLN A 68 4.26 -9.83 1.41
N LEU A 69 3.36 -10.39 2.21
CA LEU A 69 2.81 -9.72 3.39
C LEU A 69 3.88 -9.31 4.41
N GLY A 70 4.94 -10.11 4.56
CA GLY A 70 6.08 -9.77 5.41
C GLY A 70 6.82 -8.52 4.95
N GLN A 71 6.84 -8.23 3.64
CA GLN A 71 7.42 -6.97 3.14
C GLN A 71 6.54 -5.78 3.50
N ASP A 72 5.21 -5.91 3.41
CA ASP A 72 4.29 -4.85 3.85
C ASP A 72 4.43 -4.55 5.34
N GLN A 73 4.51 -5.60 6.17
CA GLN A 73 4.71 -5.45 7.62
C GLN A 73 6.06 -4.81 7.95
N MET A 74 7.14 -5.22 7.27
CA MET A 74 8.46 -4.66 7.47
C MET A 74 8.48 -3.15 7.19
N VAL A 75 7.87 -2.73 6.08
CA VAL A 75 7.82 -1.32 5.72
C VAL A 75 6.90 -0.54 6.65
N ALA A 76 5.74 -1.11 7.01
CA ALA A 76 4.84 -0.49 7.97
C ALA A 76 5.50 -0.27 9.34
N ALA A 77 6.24 -1.25 9.84
CA ALA A 77 6.98 -1.14 11.08
C ALA A 77 8.11 -0.11 10.99
N ARG A 78 8.85 -0.07 9.87
CA ARG A 78 9.94 0.87 9.63
C ARG A 78 9.48 2.33 9.69
N ASP A 79 8.38 2.65 8.99
CA ASP A 79 7.94 4.04 8.81
C ASP A 79 6.72 4.43 9.67
N GLY A 80 6.34 3.59 10.63
CA GLY A 80 5.24 3.86 11.56
C GLY A 80 3.89 4.00 10.84
N LEU A 81 3.56 3.05 9.97
CA LEU A 81 2.30 3.00 9.22
C LEU A 81 1.35 1.97 9.83
N GLU A 82 0.07 2.29 9.82
CA GLU A 82 -0.98 1.34 10.21
C GLU A 82 -1.57 0.68 8.95
N LEU A 83 -1.41 -0.64 8.85
CA LEU A 83 -2.09 -1.46 7.84
C LEU A 83 -2.34 -2.86 8.38
N ARG A 84 -3.37 -3.51 7.87
CA ARG A 84 -3.69 -4.91 8.18
C ARG A 84 -3.20 -5.82 7.07
N THR A 85 -2.60 -6.95 7.42
CA THR A 85 -2.31 -8.02 6.46
C THR A 85 -3.23 -9.22 6.69
N VAL A 86 -3.64 -9.87 5.60
CA VAL A 86 -4.49 -11.07 5.62
C VAL A 86 -3.88 -12.11 4.67
N LEU A 87 -3.36 -13.19 5.23
CA LEU A 87 -2.88 -14.35 4.47
C LEU A 87 -4.05 -15.25 4.12
N ARG A 88 -4.40 -15.36 2.83
CA ARG A 88 -5.38 -16.35 2.35
C ARG A 88 -5.16 -16.73 0.89
N ALA A 89 -5.47 -17.99 0.59
CA ALA A 89 -5.71 -18.45 -0.77
C ALA A 89 -7.17 -18.18 -1.16
N ILE A 90 -7.41 -17.88 -2.44
CA ILE A 90 -8.74 -17.86 -3.02
C ILE A 90 -9.01 -19.30 -3.49
N THR A 91 -9.76 -20.06 -2.70
CA THR A 91 -10.14 -21.46 -2.94
C THR A 91 -11.60 -21.65 -2.58
#